data_AF-A0A2Z6V2K8-F1
#
_entry.id   AF-A0A2Z6V2K8-F1
#
_cell.length_a   1.000
_cell.length_b   1.000
_cell.length_c   1.000
_cell.angle_alpha   90.00
_cell.angle_beta   90.00
_cell.angle_gamma   90.00
#
_symmetry.space_group_name_H-M   'P 1'
#
loop_
_entity.id
_entity.type
_entity.pdbx_description
1 polymer ?
#
loop_
_entity_poly.entity_id
_entity_poly.type
_entity_poly.pdbx_seq_one_letter_code
_entity_poly.pdbx_strand_id
1 'polypeptide(L)' 'MNCKGYEAVVSFDDEAGIFYGEVANVRDVITFQGESVAELQQAFADSVEDYLAFCAERGEKPEKPFSDSFLS' A
#
# COMPACT_ATOMS: atom_id res chain seq x y z
N MET A 1 -0.96 -8.34 0.42
CA MET A 1 -0.12 -8.10 1.63
C MET A 1 -0.88 -7.20 2.60
N ASN A 2 -0.57 -7.17 3.90
CA ASN A 2 -1.23 -6.28 4.87
C ASN A 2 -0.21 -5.54 5.76
N CYS A 3 -0.38 -4.23 5.92
CA CYS A 3 0.45 -3.38 6.79
C CYS A 3 -0.42 -2.30 7.44
N LYS A 4 -0.46 -2.22 8.78
CA LYS A 4 -1.25 -1.24 9.55
C LYS A 4 -2.73 -1.13 9.12
N GLY A 5 -3.30 -2.24 8.64
CA GLY A 5 -4.67 -2.30 8.12
C GLY A 5 -4.80 -2.01 6.63
N TYR A 6 -3.77 -1.47 5.98
CA TYR A 6 -3.71 -1.31 4.52
C TYR A 6 -3.44 -2.64 3.84
N GLU A 7 -4.16 -2.88 2.75
CA GLU A 7 -4.03 -4.08 1.94
C GLU A 7 -3.45 -3.70 0.60
N ALA A 8 -2.64 -4.58 0.01
CA ALA A 8 -2.07 -4.34 -1.31
C ALA A 8 -2.22 -5.54 -2.23
N VAL A 9 -2.49 -5.22 -3.49
CA VAL A 9 -2.49 -6.14 -4.64
C VAL A 9 -1.11 -6.08 -5.28
N VAL A 10 -0.60 -7.24 -5.69
CA VAL A 10 0.73 -7.38 -6.29
C VAL A 10 0.61 -8.09 -7.62
N SER A 11 1.29 -7.58 -8.63
CA SER A 11 1.49 -8.19 -9.94
C SER A 11 2.98 -8.33 -10.23
N PHE A 12 3.36 -9.37 -10.96
CA PHE A 12 4.72 -9.51 -11.48
C PHE A 12 4.76 -8.98 -12.91
N ASP A 13 5.68 -8.05 -13.17
CA ASP A 13 6.02 -7.57 -14.51
C ASP A 13 7.19 -8.39 -15.03
N ASP A 14 6.93 -9.25 -16.02
CA ASP A 14 7.92 -10.17 -16.57
C ASP A 14 8.90 -9.50 -17.54
N GLU A 15 8.52 -8.38 -18.15
CA GLU A 15 9.41 -7.60 -19.01
C GLU A 15 10.43 -6.81 -18.18
N ALA A 16 9.98 -6.22 -17.07
CA ALA A 16 10.84 -5.48 -16.15
C ALA A 16 11.53 -6.37 -15.11
N GLY A 17 11.03 -7.58 -14.87
CA GLY A 17 11.57 -8.51 -13.87
C GLY A 17 11.32 -8.08 -12.43
N ILE A 18 10.26 -7.30 -12.17
CA ILE A 18 9.95 -6.73 -10.86
C ILE A 18 8.54 -7.10 -10.39
N PHE A 19 8.34 -7.11 -9.09
CA PHE A 19 7.02 -7.08 -8.50
C PHE A 19 6.55 -5.63 -8.38
N TYR A 20 5.38 -5.35 -8.91
CA TYR A 20 4.66 -4.09 -8.74
C TYR A 20 3.52 -4.30 -7.75
N GLY A 21 3.33 -3.35 -6.84
CA GLY A 21 2.27 -3.39 -5.85
C GLY A 21 1.55 -2.05 -5.73
N GLU A 22 0.24 -2.14 -5.46
CA GLU A 22 -0.63 -0.99 -5.24
C GLU A 22 -1.52 -1.23 -4.01
N VAL A 23 -1.67 -0.21 -3.18
CA VAL A 23 -2.56 -0.25 -2.01
C VAL A 23 -4.02 -0.20 -2.46
N ALA A 24 -4.80 -1.18 -2.03
CA ALA A 24 -6.20 -1.30 -2.34
C ALA A 24 -7.09 -0.53 -1.34
N ASN A 25 -8.33 -0.29 -1.74
CA ASN A 25 -9.40 0.27 -0.90
C ASN A 25 -9.12 1.70 -0.37
N VAL A 26 -8.24 2.44 -1.02
CA VAL A 26 -7.96 3.87 -0.80
C VAL A 26 -8.20 4.65 -2.10
N ARG A 27 -8.52 5.95 -2.05
CA ARG A 27 -8.64 6.77 -3.27
C ARG A 27 -7.28 7.32 -3.69
N ASP A 28 -6.42 7.58 -2.72
CA ASP A 28 -5.02 7.94 -2.97
C ASP A 28 -4.29 6.77 -3.63
N VAL A 29 -3.53 7.07 -4.69
CA VAL A 29 -2.71 6.07 -5.38
C VAL A 29 -1.39 5.92 -4.62
N ILE A 30 -1.20 4.76 -3.99
CA ILE A 30 0.02 4.42 -3.25
C ILE A 30 0.61 3.17 -3.90
N THR A 31 1.77 3.32 -4.50
CA THR A 31 2.42 2.28 -5.33
C THR A 31 3.82 2.00 -4.83
N PHE A 32 4.26 0.75 -4.95
CA PHE A 32 5.58 0.30 -4.52
C PHE A 32 6.06 -0.82 -5.44
N GLN A 33 7.37 -1.09 -5.43
CA GLN A 33 7.98 -2.12 -6.26
C GLN A 33 9.17 -2.78 -5.55
N GLY A 34 9.56 -3.97 -6.00
CA GLY A 34 10.77 -4.66 -5.53
C GLY A 34 11.15 -5.82 -6.43
N GLU A 35 12.44 -6.19 -6.43
CA GLU A 35 12.97 -7.31 -7.22
C GLU A 35 12.84 -8.64 -6.45
N SER A 36 12.56 -8.57 -5.15
CA SER A 36 12.34 -9.72 -4.29
C SER A 36 11.13 -9.52 -3.39
N VAL A 37 10.59 -10.61 -2.85
CA VAL A 37 9.49 -10.56 -1.88
C VAL A 37 9.86 -9.73 -0.65
N ALA A 38 11.12 -9.79 -0.21
CA ALA A 38 11.60 -9.04 0.95
C ALA A 38 11.64 -7.53 0.66
N GLU A 39 12.18 -7.12 -0.49
CA GLU A 39 12.16 -5.72 -0.92
C GLU A 39 10.74 -5.21 -1.11
N LEU A 40 9.86 -6.01 -1.70
CA LEU A 40 8.47 -5.65 -1.89
C LEU A 40 7.74 -5.43 -0.55
N GLN A 41 8.03 -6.26 0.46
CA GLN A 41 7.50 -6.09 1.82
C GLN A 41 7.99 -4.80 2.48
N GLN A 42 9.28 -4.49 2.35
CA GLN A 42 9.85 -3.26 2.87
C GLN A 42 9.27 -2.04 2.16
N ALA A 43 9.29 -2.03 0.82
CA ALA A 43 8.77 -0.93 0.01
C ALA A 43 7.28 -0.66 0.26
N PHE A 44 6.49 -1.71 0.51
CA PHE A 44 5.09 -1.56 0.91
C PHE A 44 4.96 -0.87 2.28
N ALA A 45 5.73 -1.32 3.28
CA ALA A 45 5.70 -0.73 4.61
C ALA A 45 6.11 0.74 4.58
N ASP A 46 7.20 1.06 3.87
CA ASP A 46 7.72 2.42 3.71
C ASP A 46 6.69 3.32 3.03
N SER A 47 6.07 2.84 1.93
CA SER A 47 5.05 3.63 1.21
C SER A 47 3.81 3.92 2.06
N VAL A 48 3.40 2.98 2.92
CA VAL A 48 2.31 3.21 3.89
C VAL A 48 2.71 4.20 4.97
N GLU A 49 3.93 4.12 5.48
CA GLU A 49 4.43 5.07 6.49
C GLU A 49 4.56 6.49 5.93
N ASP A 50 5.09 6.62 4.71
CA ASP A 50 5.19 7.89 3.99
C ASP A 50 3.80 8.51 3.75
N TYR A 51 2.82 7.68 3.35
CA TYR A 51 1.44 8.14 3.20
C TYR A 51 0.86 8.69 4.51
N LEU A 52 1.03 7.95 5.60
CA LEU A 52 0.53 8.36 6.93
C LEU A 52 1.22 9.65 7.41
N ALA A 53 2.53 9.77 7.19
CA ALA A 53 3.29 10.98 7.52
C ALA A 53 2.80 12.18 6.69
N PHE A 54 2.62 12.00 5.38
CA PHE A 54 2.12 13.03 4.48
C PHE A 54 0.73 13.54 4.88
N CYS A 55 -0.19 12.65 5.24
CA CYS A 55 -1.50 13.04 5.78
C CYS A 55 -1.37 13.83 7.08
N ALA A 56 -0.49 13.39 7.99
CA ALA A 56 -0.27 14.07 9.27
C ALA A 56 0.31 15.49 9.09
N GLU A 57 1.27 15.67 8.17
CA GLU A 57 1.85 16.98 7.85
C GLU A 57 0.82 17.96 7.31
N ARG A 58 -0.17 17.46 6.55
CA ARG A 58 -1.26 18.28 6.00
C ARG A 58 -2.42 18.49 6.99
N GLY A 59 -2.38 17.87 8.17
CA GLY A 59 -3.50 17.85 9.11
C GLY A 59 -4.72 17.10 8.58
N GLU A 60 -4.54 16.26 7.56
CA GLU A 60 -5.58 15.45 6.94
C GLU A 60 -5.66 14.09 7.63
N LYS A 61 -6.87 13.51 7.68
CA LYS A 61 -7.02 12.14 8.16
C LYS A 61 -6.66 11.20 7.01
N PRO A 62 -5.73 10.27 7.20
CA PRO A 62 -5.43 9.27 6.17
C PRO A 62 -6.68 8.45 5.88
N GLU A 63 -6.88 8.12 4.60
CA GLU A 63 -7.97 7.26 4.19
C GLU A 63 -7.77 5.89 4.82
N LYS A 64 -8.77 5.45 5.58
CA LYS A 64 -8.76 4.08 6.07
C LYS A 64 -9.27 3.18 4.95
N PRO A 65 -8.56 2.08 4.65
CA PRO A 65 -9.10 1.05 3.78
C PRO A 65 -10.44 0.62 4.35
N PHE A 66 -11.44 0.45 3.47
CA PHE A 66 -12.76 -0.03 3.85
C PHE A 66 -12.61 -1.35 4.61
N SER A 67 -12.58 -1.28 5.95
CA SER A 67 -12.69 -2.46 6.78
C SER A 67 -14.10 -2.95 6.56
N ASP A 68 -14.24 -4.08 5.88
CA ASP A 68 -15.51 -4.69 5.55
C ASP A 68 -16.25 -5.06 6.84
N SER A 69 -16.94 -4.09 7.42
CA SER A 69 -18.02 -4.32 8.36
C SER A 69 -19.25 -4.61 7.50
N PHE A 70 -19.25 -5.79 6.87
CA PHE A 70 -20.47 -6.35 6.29
C PHE A 70 -21.58 -6.21 7.32
N LEU A 71 -22.66 -5.52 6.89
CA LEU A 71 -23.93 -5.43 7.59
C LEU A 71 -24.34 -6.82 8.08
N SER A 72 -24.50 -6.97 9.39
CA SER A 72 -25.20 -8.10 9.99
C SER A 72 -26.49 -7.64 10.65
#